data_AF-A0A813DW49-F1
#
_entry.id   AF-A0A813DW49-F1
#
_cell.length_a   1.000
_cell.length_b   1.000
_cell.length_c   1.000
_cell.angle_alpha   90.00
_cell.angle_beta   90.00
_cell.angle_gamma   90.00
#
_symmetry.space_group_name_H-M   'P 1'
#
loop_
_entity.id
_entity.type
_entity.pdbx_description
1 polymer ?
#
loop_
_entity_poly.entity_id
_entity_poly.type
_entity_poly.pdbx_seq_one_letter_code
_entity_poly.pdbx_strand_id
1 'polypeptide(L)'
;MPEARVVPDEITYSAGISACSKGGQWQLALNLLSVMPEARVMPNQISYNAAISACEKGGQWRLSLNLMSLMPEARVVPDEITYSAAISACEKGQLALNSVKPDS
;
A
#
# COMPACT_ATOMS: atom_id res chain seq x y z
N MET A 1 3.45 -30.87 -19.49
CA MET A 1 2.36 -30.20 -18.76
C MET A 1 2.23 -28.81 -19.35
N PRO A 2 1.07 -28.35 -19.83
CA PRO A 2 0.97 -26.99 -20.35
C PRO A 2 1.05 -26.04 -19.16
N GLU A 3 2.11 -25.22 -19.12
CA GLU A 3 2.16 -24.07 -18.24
C GLU A 3 1.03 -23.14 -18.67
N ALA A 4 -0.08 -23.17 -17.93
CA ALA A 4 -1.12 -22.19 -18.10
C ALA A 4 -0.48 -20.83 -17.79
N ARG A 5 -0.15 -20.06 -18.84
CA ARG A 5 0.18 -18.65 -18.75
C ARG A 5 -1.08 -17.93 -18.28
N VAL A 6 -1.37 -18.03 -16.99
CA VAL A 6 -2.39 -17.23 -16.34
C VAL A 6 -1.83 -15.81 -16.34
N VAL A 7 -2.36 -14.98 -17.24
CA VAL A 7 -2.05 -13.55 -17.24
C VAL A 7 -2.52 -13.00 -15.90
N PRO A 8 -1.64 -12.45 -15.06
CA PRO A 8 -2.05 -11.91 -13.77
C PRO A 8 -3.06 -10.80 -13.99
N ASP A 9 -4.25 -10.98 -13.42
CA ASP A 9 -5.34 -10.01 -13.48
C ASP A 9 -5.35 -9.13 -12.22
N GLU A 10 -6.29 -8.18 -12.16
CA GLU A 10 -6.51 -7.29 -11.03
C GLU A 10 -6.63 -8.04 -9.69
N ILE A 11 -7.24 -9.23 -9.72
CA ILE A 11 -7.44 -10.08 -8.54
C ILE A 11 -6.09 -10.65 -8.08
N THR A 12 -5.27 -11.12 -9.02
CA THR A 12 -3.95 -11.69 -8.73
C THR A 12 -3.03 -10.65 -8.09
N TYR A 13 -2.98 -9.43 -8.64
CA TYR A 13 -2.19 -8.34 -8.07
C TYR A 13 -2.71 -7.90 -6.70
N SER A 14 -4.02 -7.68 -6.57
CA SER A 14 -4.61 -7.25 -5.28
C SER A 14 -4.45 -8.31 -4.18
N ALA A 15 -4.53 -9.60 -4.51
CA ALA A 15 -4.23 -10.69 -3.59
C ALA A 15 -2.76 -10.69 -3.16
N GLY A 16 -1.83 -10.50 -4.11
CA GLY A 16 -0.40 -10.38 -3.83
C GLY A 16 -0.08 -9.20 -2.90
N ILE A 17 -0.62 -8.02 -3.19
CA ILE A 17 -0.45 -6.81 -2.36
C ILE A 17 -1.06 -7.04 -0.96
N SER A 18 -2.23 -7.68 -0.87
CA SER A 18 -2.87 -8.02 0.40
C SER A 18 -2.04 -8.99 1.24
N ALA A 19 -1.39 -9.98 0.60
CA ALA A 19 -0.47 -10.89 1.27
C ALA A 19 0.76 -10.13 1.79
N CYS A 20 1.34 -9.25 0.98
CA CYS A 20 2.45 -8.38 1.39
C CYS A 20 2.06 -7.49 2.59
N SER A 21 0.85 -6.94 2.58
CA SER A 21 0.29 -6.16 3.68
C SER A 21 0.19 -6.95 4.98
N LYS A 22 -0.27 -8.21 4.92
CA LYS A 22 -0.30 -9.09 6.10
C LYS A 22 1.10 -9.43 6.61
N GLY A 23 2.07 -9.56 5.72
CA GLY A 23 3.47 -9.81 6.05
C GLY A 23 4.29 -8.56 6.42
N GLY A 24 3.72 -7.35 6.42
CA GLY A 24 4.46 -6.11 6.66
C GLY A 24 5.49 -5.78 5.57
N GLN A 25 5.44 -6.43 4.41
CA GLN A 25 6.36 -6.27 3.30
C GLN A 25 5.95 -5.10 2.41
N TRP A 26 6.04 -3.88 2.95
CA TRP A 26 5.59 -2.66 2.27
C TRP A 26 6.35 -2.39 0.96
N GLN A 27 7.63 -2.73 0.86
CA GLN A 27 8.40 -2.56 -0.38
C GLN A 27 7.82 -3.39 -1.52
N LEU A 28 7.47 -4.64 -1.23
CA LEU A 28 6.92 -5.56 -2.23
C LEU A 28 5.49 -5.15 -2.60
N ALA A 29 4.69 -4.71 -1.64
CA ALA A 29 3.35 -4.17 -1.88
C ALA A 29 3.38 -2.96 -2.84
N LEU A 30 4.31 -2.02 -2.63
CA LEU A 30 4.50 -0.86 -3.49
C LEU A 30 4.98 -1.24 -4.89
N ASN A 31 5.92 -2.18 -4.98
CA ASN A 31 6.42 -2.66 -6.26
C ASN A 31 5.32 -3.32 -7.10
N LEU A 32 4.50 -4.16 -6.47
CA LEU A 32 3.35 -4.78 -7.15
C LEU A 32 2.36 -3.72 -7.64
N LEU A 33 2.07 -2.70 -6.82
CA LEU A 33 1.19 -1.60 -7.20
C LEU A 33 1.74 -0.79 -8.38
N SER A 34 3.06 -0.55 -8.44
CA SER A 34 3.70 0.19 -9.53
C SER A 34 3.79 -0.60 -10.83
N VAL A 35 3.86 -1.93 -10.76
CA VAL A 35 3.93 -2.82 -11.94
C VAL A 35 2.55 -3.05 -12.57
N MET A 36 1.45 -2.85 -11.83
CA MET A 36 0.09 -3.04 -12.36
C MET A 36 -0.16 -2.26 -13.67
N PRO A 37 0.11 -0.93 -13.76
CA PRO A 37 -0.04 -0.19 -15.02
C PRO A 37 0.84 -0.71 -16.16
N GLU A 38 2.06 -1.17 -15.87
CA GLU A 38 2.97 -1.77 -16.86
C GLU A 38 2.39 -3.07 -17.44
N ALA A 39 1.70 -3.85 -16.60
CA ALA A 39 0.97 -5.04 -16.97
C ALA A 39 -0.40 -4.75 -17.63
N ARG A 40 -0.73 -3.47 -17.89
CA ARG A 40 -2.04 -3.00 -18.39
C ARG A 40 -3.21 -3.34 -17.46
N VAL A 41 -2.93 -3.49 -16.17
CA VAL A 41 -3.92 -3.70 -15.12
C VAL A 41 -4.09 -2.39 -14.36
N MET A 42 -5.31 -1.88 -14.25
CA MET A 42 -5.55 -0.64 -13.52
C MET A 42 -5.56 -0.92 -12.01
N PRO A 43 -4.75 -0.20 -11.21
CA PRO A 43 -4.87 -0.26 -9.77
C PRO A 43 -6.26 0.18 -9.32
N ASN A 44 -6.89 -0.62 -8.48
CA ASN A 44 -8.20 -0.32 -7.90
C ASN A 44 -8.08 0.11 -6.44
N GLN A 45 -9.22 0.45 -5.83
CA GLN A 45 -9.32 0.81 -4.41
C GLN A 45 -8.71 -0.26 -3.49
N ILE A 46 -8.94 -1.54 -3.77
CA ILE A 46 -8.42 -2.65 -2.96
C ILE A 46 -6.89 -2.67 -2.98
N SER A 47 -6.28 -2.45 -4.14
CA SER A 47 -4.83 -2.47 -4.34
C SER A 47 -4.16 -1.32 -3.60
N TYR A 48 -4.72 -0.11 -3.69
CA TYR A 48 -4.24 1.05 -2.93
C TYR A 48 -4.40 0.84 -1.42
N ASN A 49 -5.57 0.42 -0.96
CA ASN A 49 -5.83 0.17 0.46
C ASN A 49 -4.85 -0.85 1.04
N ALA A 50 -4.62 -1.96 0.33
CA ALA A 50 -3.69 -2.99 0.76
C ALA A 50 -2.25 -2.46 0.85
N ALA A 51 -1.80 -1.66 -0.12
CA ALA A 51 -0.48 -1.04 -0.11
C ALA A 51 -0.31 0.00 1.02
N ILE A 52 -1.35 0.80 1.29
CA ILE A 52 -1.39 1.77 2.39
C ILE A 52 -1.33 1.05 3.73
N SER A 53 -2.13 0.00 3.95
CA SER A 53 -2.05 -0.83 5.16
C SER A 53 -0.69 -1.53 5.31
N ALA A 54 -0.05 -1.91 4.20
CA ALA A 54 1.31 -2.45 4.25
C ALA A 54 2.30 -1.39 4.76
N CYS A 55 2.21 -0.15 4.25
CA CYS A 55 3.02 0.98 4.69
C CYS A 55 2.78 1.31 6.17
N GLU A 56 1.52 1.32 6.62
CA GLU A 56 1.13 1.53 8.01
C GLU A 56 1.78 0.51 8.95
N LYS A 57 1.72 -0.79 8.61
CA LYS A 57 2.39 -1.85 9.38
C LYS A 57 3.91 -1.79 9.30
N GLY A 58 4.45 -1.31 8.18
CA GLY A 58 5.89 -1.08 7.99
C GLY A 58 6.42 0.20 8.64
N GLY A 59 5.58 0.97 9.35
CA GLY A 59 5.95 2.26 9.94
C GLY A 59 6.23 3.37 8.92
N GLN A 60 5.91 3.15 7.64
CA GLN A 60 6.16 4.06 6.53
C GLN A 60 5.03 5.05 6.31
N TRP A 61 4.75 5.86 7.33
CA TRP A 61 3.64 6.82 7.32
C TRP A 61 3.71 7.84 6.18
N ARG A 62 4.92 8.27 5.79
CA ARG A 62 5.12 9.20 4.66
C ARG A 62 4.68 8.58 3.34
N LEU A 63 4.98 7.29 3.12
CA LEU A 63 4.59 6.56 1.93
C LEU A 63 3.09 6.29 1.92
N SER A 64 2.51 5.97 3.08
CA SER A 64 1.06 5.83 3.25
C SER A 64 0.30 7.09 2.81
N LEU A 65 0.75 8.28 3.25
CA LEU A 65 0.15 9.56 2.84
C LEU A 65 0.34 9.87 1.36
N ASN A 66 1.54 9.57 0.83
CA ASN A 66 1.82 9.79 -0.59
C ASN A 66 0.91 8.93 -1.48
N LEU A 67 0.74 7.65 -1.15
CA LEU A 67 -0.20 6.78 -1.85
C LEU A 67 -1.64 7.30 -1.80
N MET A 68 -2.10 7.75 -0.64
CA MET A 68 -3.44 8.34 -0.49
C MET A 68 -3.60 9.58 -1.39
N SER A 69 -2.58 10.43 -1.51
CA SER A 69 -2.62 11.59 -2.41
C SER A 69 -2.62 11.23 -3.90
N LEU A 70 -2.12 10.05 -4.28
CA LEU A 70 -2.10 9.57 -5.66
C LEU A 70 -3.41 8.89 -6.08
N MET A 71 -4.27 8.48 -5.14
CA MET A 71 -5.54 7.81 -5.46
C MET A 71 -6.46 8.66 -6.36
N PRO A 72 -6.67 9.97 -6.11
CA PRO A 72 -7.48 10.81 -7.00
C PRO A 72 -6.91 10.93 -8.41
N GLU A 73 -5.58 10.97 -8.56
CA GLU A 73 -4.92 11.00 -9.87
C GLU A 73 -5.16 9.70 -10.65
N ALA A 74 -5.24 8.57 -9.94
CA ALA A 74 -5.63 7.27 -10.48
C ALA A 74 -7.15 7.09 -10.64
N ARG A 75 -7.96 8.13 -10.40
CA ARG A 75 -9.44 8.08 -10.40
C ARG A 75 -10.02 7.08 -9.38
N VAL A 76 -9.27 6.81 -8.32
CA VAL A 76 -9.70 5.96 -7.20
C VAL A 76 -10.11 6.86 -6.04
N VAL A 77 -11.27 6.59 -5.46
CA VAL A 77 -11.78 7.36 -4.32
C VAL A 77 -11.24 6.73 -3.02
N PRO A 78 -10.53 7.50 -2.18
CA PRO A 78 -10.17 7.07 -0.83
C PRO A 78 -11.42 6.72 -0.02
N ASP A 79 -11.40 5.60 0.68
CA ASP A 79 -12.46 5.16 1.59
C ASP A 79 -12.05 5.28 3.06
N GLU A 80 -12.97 4.90 3.95
CA GLU A 80 -12.75 4.89 5.40
C GLU A 80 -11.51 4.08 5.80
N ILE A 81 -11.23 2.97 5.10
CA ILE A 81 -10.05 2.14 5.33
C ILE A 81 -8.77 2.92 4.98
N THR A 82 -8.79 3.66 3.88
CA THR A 82 -7.69 4.51 3.44
C THR A 82 -7.34 5.55 4.51
N TYR A 83 -8.35 6.28 4.98
CA TYR A 83 -8.16 7.35 5.96
C TYR A 83 -7.72 6.79 7.32
N SER A 84 -8.34 5.71 7.80
CA SER A 84 -7.99 5.10 9.08
C SER A 84 -6.55 4.55 9.08
N ALA A 85 -6.13 3.89 8.00
CA ALA A 85 -4.74 3.42 7.85
C ALA A 85 -3.74 4.58 7.80
N ALA A 86 -4.05 5.67 7.08
CA ALA A 86 -3.20 6.85 7.03
C ALA A 86 -3.05 7.54 8.40
N ILE A 87 -4.14 7.70 9.15
CA ILE A 87 -4.14 8.28 10.50
C ILE A 87 -3.31 7.39 11.46
N SER A 88 -3.55 6.08 11.45
CA SER A 88 -2.80 5.14 12.31
C SER A 88 -1.31 5.12 11.97
N ALA A 89 -0.96 5.20 10.68
CA ALA A 89 0.42 5.30 10.26
C ALA A 89 1.09 6.59 10.80
N CYS A 90 0.40 7.74 10.71
CA CYS A 90 0.90 9.01 11.25
C CYS A 90 1.13 8.97 12.76
N GLU A 91 0.18 8.41 13.53
CA GLU A 91 0.32 8.24 14.98
C GLU A 91 1.57 7.42 15.34
N LYS A 92 1.76 6.28 14.66
CA LYS A 92 2.95 5.43 14.82
C LYS A 92 4.24 6.16 14.43
N GLY A 93 4.19 6.96 13.36
CA GLY A 93 5.29 7.81 12.92
C GLY A 93 5.68 8.87 13.95
N GLN A 94 4.71 9.51 14.59
CA GLN A 94 4.96 10.50 15.64
C GLN A 94 5.58 9.88 16.89
N LEU A 95 5.13 8.69 17.31
CA LEU A 95 5.77 7.95 18.41
C LEU A 95 7.23 7.63 18.09
N ALA A 96 7.51 7.15 16.87
CA ALA A 96 8.88 6.88 16.43
C ALA A 96 9.77 8.14 16.41
N LEU A 97 9.23 9.29 15.98
CA LEU A 97 9.96 10.57 16.02
C LEU A 97 10.22 11.08 17.45
N ASN A 98 9.27 10.87 18.37
CA ASN A 98 9.42 11.25 19.77
C ASN A 98 10.39 10.33 20.53
N SER A 99 10.46 9.04 20.19
CA SER A 99 11.45 8.11 20.76
C SER A 99 12.89 8.38 20.33
N VAL A 100 13.10 9.09 19.20
CA VAL A 100 14.43 9.49 18.71
C VAL A 100 14.92 10.80 19.34
N LYS A 101 14.08 11.50 20.11
CA LYS A 101 14.51 12.63 20.95
C LYS A 101 14.55 12.27 22.44
N PRO A 102 15.51 11.46 22.92
CA PRO A 102 16.07 11.69 24.24
C PRO A 102 17.16 12.77 24.10
N ASP A 103 17.02 13.83 24.87
CA ASP A 103 18.04 14.81 25.22
C ASP A 103 18.44 15.88 24.17
N SER A 104 17.85 17.07 24.33
CA SER A 104 18.53 18.37 24.21
C SER A 104 17.76 19.40 25.03
#